data_AF-A0A4P5SHR3-F1
#
_entry.id   AF-A0A4P5SHR3-F1
#
_cell.length_a   1.000
_cell.length_b   1.000
_cell.length_c   1.000
_cell.angle_alpha   90.00
_cell.angle_beta   90.00
_cell.angle_gamma   90.00
#
_symmetry.space_group_name_H-M   'P 1'
#
loop_
_entity.id
_entity.type
_entity.pdbx_description
1 polymer ?
#
loop_
_entity_poly.entity_id
_entity_poly.type
_entity_poly.pdbx_seq_one_letter_code
_entity_poly.pdbx_strand_id
1 'polypeptide(L)'
;MRITSPRLFVATLALSIVSISCGGGDDAIGGNSSTRLSDEAFCAKIMVLNEQTSSDSPNPSPNPKEMLEMLTVIQDMTKVAPTAELQEALEAYTPLLEEMSKLDQDDPEAFATAISTLFTPEVMKAAEVLDAYTTDVCGIEDGSASSSPPTS
;
A
#
# COMPACT_ATOMS: atom_id res chain seq x y z
N MET A 1 -64.86 17.56 20.13
CA MET A 1 -64.35 16.23 20.53
C MET A 1 -62.96 16.06 19.96
N ARG A 2 -61.98 15.78 20.83
CA ARG A 2 -60.64 15.28 20.49
C ARG A 2 -60.75 13.77 20.23
N ILE A 3 -60.00 13.24 19.26
CA ILE A 3 -59.36 11.90 19.20
C ILE A 3 -58.42 11.94 17.96
N THR A 4 -57.14 12.33 18.10
CA THR A 4 -55.95 11.47 18.26
C THR A 4 -55.75 10.38 17.19
N SER A 5 -54.93 10.67 16.16
CA SER A 5 -53.65 9.97 15.89
C SER A 5 -52.99 10.49 14.60
N PRO A 6 -51.71 10.92 14.66
CA PRO A 6 -50.80 10.76 13.54
C PRO A 6 -49.60 9.92 13.99
N ARG A 7 -49.56 8.66 13.56
CA ARG A 7 -48.31 7.89 13.51
C ARG A 7 -48.12 7.43 12.07
N LEU A 8 -47.34 8.22 11.34
CA LEU A 8 -46.47 7.74 10.28
C LEU A 8 -45.40 8.81 10.09
N PHE A 9 -44.37 8.70 10.95
CA PHE A 9 -43.04 9.21 10.63
C PHE A 9 -42.56 8.41 9.41
N VAL A 10 -42.77 8.96 8.22
CA VAL A 10 -42.00 8.55 7.05
C VAL A 10 -40.72 9.36 7.11
N ALA A 11 -39.68 8.72 7.64
CA ALA A 11 -38.31 9.17 7.52
C ALA A 11 -37.95 9.18 6.03
N THR A 12 -38.09 10.33 5.37
CA THR A 12 -37.33 10.61 4.15
C THR A 12 -35.88 10.78 4.57
N LEU A 13 -35.17 9.64 4.61
CA LEU A 13 -33.73 9.56 4.69
C LEU A 13 -33.19 10.44 3.56
N ALA A 14 -32.55 11.55 3.94
CA ALA A 14 -31.68 12.30 3.06
C ALA A 14 -30.57 11.33 2.64
N LEU A 15 -30.71 10.71 1.46
CA LEU A 15 -29.57 10.11 0.78
C LEU A 15 -28.67 11.25 0.35
N SER A 16 -27.66 11.46 1.19
CA SER A 16 -26.38 12.06 0.89
C SER A 16 -25.99 11.87 -0.56
N ILE A 17 -26.28 12.88 -1.38
CA ILE A 17 -25.40 13.22 -2.48
C ILE A 17 -24.16 13.79 -1.79
N VAL A 18 -23.24 12.91 -1.39
CA VAL A 18 -21.82 13.31 -1.38
C VAL A 18 -21.54 13.60 -2.84
N SER A 19 -21.64 14.88 -3.19
CA SER A 19 -20.84 15.45 -4.25
C SER A 19 -19.40 15.08 -3.92
N ILE A 20 -18.90 14.00 -4.51
CA ILE A 20 -17.48 13.84 -4.73
C ILE A 20 -17.10 15.09 -5.51
N SER A 21 -16.51 16.03 -4.77
CA SER A 21 -15.75 17.13 -5.31
C SER A 21 -14.53 16.53 -6.00
N CYS A 22 -14.74 15.91 -7.16
CA CYS A 22 -13.72 15.75 -8.18
C CYS A 22 -13.67 17.10 -8.89
N GLY A 23 -13.08 18.06 -8.19
CA GLY A 23 -12.94 19.44 -8.62
C GLY A 23 -11.50 19.86 -8.36
N GLY A 24 -10.70 19.86 -9.42
CA GLY A 24 -9.48 20.65 -9.50
C GLY A 24 -8.29 19.93 -10.12
N GLY A 25 -8.12 20.05 -11.44
CA GLY A 25 -6.82 19.82 -12.07
C GLY A 25 -6.90 19.31 -13.51
N ASP A 26 -7.40 20.14 -14.42
CA ASP A 26 -6.97 20.06 -15.82
C ASP A 26 -5.48 20.49 -15.88
N ASP A 27 -4.77 20.00 -16.91
CA ASP A 27 -3.41 20.36 -17.33
C ASP A 27 -2.19 19.70 -16.62
N ALA A 28 -1.77 18.54 -17.16
CA ALA A 28 -0.37 18.30 -17.57
C ALA A 28 -0.33 17.11 -18.57
N ILE A 29 -0.46 17.39 -19.87
CA ILE A 29 0.63 17.31 -20.84
C ILE A 29 1.75 16.34 -20.43
N GLY A 30 1.82 15.22 -21.17
CA GLY A 30 3.09 14.65 -21.62
C GLY A 30 3.67 13.53 -20.76
N GLY A 31 3.86 12.37 -21.38
CA GLY A 31 4.98 11.51 -21.04
C GLY A 31 4.61 10.08 -20.73
N ASN A 32 4.80 9.23 -21.75
CA ASN A 32 4.88 7.78 -21.69
C ASN A 32 3.57 7.06 -21.31
N SER A 33 3.09 6.24 -22.23
CA SER A 33 2.08 5.22 -21.94
C SER A 33 2.68 4.17 -20.99
N SER A 34 2.91 4.54 -19.73
CA SER A 34 3.07 3.58 -18.65
C SER A 34 1.70 2.96 -18.44
N THR A 35 1.60 1.66 -18.63
CA THR A 35 0.37 0.88 -18.46
C THR A 35 0.04 0.81 -16.98
N ARG A 36 -0.45 1.92 -16.42
CA ARG A 36 -0.98 1.96 -15.05
C ARG A 36 -2.10 0.95 -14.95
N LEU A 37 -2.07 0.13 -13.92
CA LEU A 37 -3.16 -0.79 -13.62
C LEU A 37 -4.30 -0.02 -12.92
N SER A 38 -5.51 -0.57 -13.00
CA SER A 38 -6.56 -0.17 -12.08
C SER A 38 -6.22 -0.63 -10.66
N ASP A 39 -6.82 0.02 -9.66
CA ASP A 39 -6.60 -0.31 -8.25
C ASP A 39 -6.85 -1.80 -7.97
N GLU A 40 -7.91 -2.38 -8.53
CA GLU A 40 -8.25 -3.81 -8.37
C GLU A 40 -7.19 -4.75 -8.95
N ALA A 41 -6.66 -4.45 -10.14
CA ALA A 41 -5.63 -5.27 -10.77
C ALA A 41 -4.27 -5.14 -10.05
N PHE A 42 -3.98 -3.95 -9.53
CA PHE A 42 -2.78 -3.71 -8.73
C PHE A 42 -2.86 -4.41 -7.36
N CYS A 43 -4.00 -4.34 -6.67
CA CYS A 43 -4.25 -5.04 -5.40
C CYS A 43 -4.20 -6.56 -5.55
N ALA A 44 -4.72 -7.11 -6.65
CA ALA A 44 -4.59 -8.54 -6.95
C ALA A 44 -3.12 -8.97 -7.07
N LYS A 45 -2.27 -8.11 -7.66
CA LYS A 45 -0.84 -8.35 -7.77
C LYS A 45 -0.14 -8.28 -6.41
N ILE A 46 -0.51 -7.35 -5.54
CA ILE A 46 -0.01 -7.29 -4.15
C ILE A 46 -0.36 -8.56 -3.39
N MET A 47 -1.61 -9.03 -3.45
CA MET A 47 -2.03 -10.26 -2.76
C MET A 47 -1.25 -11.48 -3.23
N VAL A 48 -1.11 -11.65 -4.55
CA VAL A 48 -0.32 -12.75 -5.13
C VAL A 48 1.15 -12.70 -4.72
N LEU A 49 1.72 -11.50 -4.57
CA LEU A 49 3.09 -11.34 -4.05
C LEU A 49 3.17 -11.71 -2.56
N ASN A 50 2.22 -11.24 -1.75
CA ASN A 50 2.18 -11.52 -0.31
C ASN A 50 2.08 -13.03 -0.02
N GLU A 51 1.25 -13.75 -0.76
CA GLU A 51 1.13 -15.22 -0.66
C GLU A 51 2.43 -15.93 -1.03
N GLN A 52 3.14 -15.46 -2.07
CA GLN A 52 4.42 -16.02 -2.48
C GLN A 52 5.54 -15.74 -1.47
N THR A 53 5.57 -14.55 -0.88
CA THR A 53 6.57 -14.17 0.13
C THR A 53 6.30 -14.78 1.51
N SER A 54 5.05 -15.17 1.80
CA SER A 54 4.68 -15.82 3.07
C SER A 54 5.06 -17.31 3.13
N SER A 55 5.73 -17.84 2.10
CA SER A 55 6.20 -19.23 2.04
C SER A 55 7.49 -19.41 2.85
N ASP A 56 7.35 -19.88 4.09
CA ASP A 56 8.29 -20.69 4.91
C ASP A 56 9.75 -20.75 4.42
N SER A 57 10.46 -19.61 4.41
CA SER A 57 11.89 -19.58 4.13
C SER A 57 12.63 -19.78 5.47
N PRO A 58 13.38 -20.87 5.67
CA PRO A 58 14.00 -21.21 6.96
C PRO A 58 15.22 -20.33 7.31
N ASN A 59 15.51 -19.27 6.53
CA ASN A 59 16.65 -18.39 6.74
C ASN A 59 16.19 -17.02 7.24
N PRO A 60 16.56 -16.63 8.49
CA PRO A 60 16.23 -15.33 9.06
C PRO A 60 17.09 -14.16 8.50
N SER A 61 17.99 -14.44 7.56
CA SER A 61 18.84 -13.43 6.92
C SER A 61 18.45 -13.30 5.45
N PRO A 62 17.98 -12.12 4.99
CA PRO A 62 17.70 -11.91 3.58
C PRO A 62 18.99 -12.06 2.79
N ASN A 63 19.06 -13.01 1.88
CA ASN A 63 20.26 -13.17 1.06
C ASN A 63 20.28 -12.16 -0.11
N PRO A 64 21.44 -11.84 -0.71
CA PRO A 64 21.53 -10.84 -1.78
C PRO A 64 20.63 -11.13 -2.98
N LYS A 65 20.34 -12.41 -3.24
CA LYS A 65 19.48 -12.85 -4.34
C LYS A 65 18.01 -12.54 -4.05
N GLU A 66 17.53 -12.76 -2.83
CA GLU A 66 16.17 -12.38 -2.41
C GLU A 66 15.98 -10.86 -2.48
N MET A 67 17.00 -10.08 -2.11
CA MET A 67 16.98 -8.62 -2.24
C MET A 67 16.87 -8.16 -3.71
N LEU A 68 17.57 -8.84 -4.64
CA LEU A 68 17.43 -8.57 -6.08
C LEU A 68 16.07 -8.97 -6.65
N GLU A 69 15.49 -10.08 -6.17
CA GLU A 69 14.15 -10.49 -6.54
C GLU A 69 13.12 -9.47 -6.05
N MET A 70 13.24 -9.00 -4.80
CA MET A 70 12.39 -7.93 -4.26
C MET A 70 12.58 -6.61 -5.00
N LEU A 71 13.81 -6.23 -5.35
CA LEU A 71 14.10 -5.05 -6.18
C LEU A 71 13.39 -5.14 -7.53
N THR A 72 13.44 -6.30 -8.17
CA THR A 72 12.75 -6.55 -9.45
C THR A 72 11.24 -6.44 -9.30
N VAL A 73 10.68 -6.99 -8.22
CA VAL A 73 9.25 -6.89 -7.90
C VAL A 73 8.84 -5.42 -7.72
N ILE A 74 9.58 -4.64 -6.92
CA ILE A 74 9.27 -3.22 -6.69
C ILE A 74 9.34 -2.44 -8.00
N GLN A 75 10.39 -2.62 -8.81
CA GLN A 75 10.50 -1.94 -10.10
C GLN A 75 9.37 -2.32 -11.07
N ASP A 76 8.91 -3.57 -11.05
CA ASP A 76 7.77 -4.00 -11.85
C ASP A 76 6.46 -3.37 -11.35
N MET A 77 6.27 -3.27 -10.03
CA MET A 77 5.14 -2.59 -9.40
C MET A 77 5.13 -1.09 -9.68
N THR A 78 6.28 -0.42 -9.64
CA THR A 78 6.43 1.00 -9.96
C THR A 78 5.90 1.30 -11.38
N LYS A 79 6.23 0.46 -12.37
CA LYS A 79 5.82 0.68 -13.76
C LYS A 79 4.31 0.63 -13.98
N VAL A 80 3.63 -0.11 -13.12
CA VAL A 80 2.19 -0.40 -13.24
C VAL A 80 1.37 0.28 -12.14
N ALA A 81 1.99 1.13 -11.34
CA ALA A 81 1.35 1.80 -10.22
C ALA A 81 0.15 2.65 -10.68
N PRO A 82 -1.02 2.55 -10.02
CA PRO A 82 -2.22 3.30 -10.37
C PRO A 82 -2.04 4.81 -10.17
N THR A 83 -1.33 5.22 -9.12
CA THR A 83 -1.13 6.63 -8.75
C THR A 83 0.34 7.04 -8.78
N ALA A 84 0.59 8.35 -8.95
CA ALA A 84 1.95 8.88 -8.91
C ALA A 84 2.55 8.79 -7.50
N GLU A 85 1.76 9.04 -6.44
CA GLU A 85 2.22 8.86 -5.06
C GLU A 85 2.65 7.42 -4.76
N LEU A 86 1.93 6.42 -5.27
CA LEU A 86 2.31 5.02 -5.07
C LEU A 86 3.55 4.64 -5.89
N GLN A 87 3.69 5.21 -7.09
CA GLN A 87 4.89 5.07 -7.90
C GLN A 87 6.12 5.63 -7.16
N GLU A 88 6.02 6.87 -6.65
CA GLU A 88 7.09 7.53 -5.90
C GLU A 88 7.42 6.75 -4.61
N ALA A 89 6.40 6.26 -3.90
CA ALA A 89 6.60 5.43 -2.70
C ALA A 89 7.40 4.16 -3.03
N LEU A 90 7.07 3.45 -4.11
CA LEU A 90 7.82 2.27 -4.54
C LEU A 90 9.24 2.63 -4.99
N GLU A 91 9.43 3.73 -5.70
CA GLU A 91 10.76 4.21 -6.12
C GLU A 91 11.67 4.50 -4.93
N ALA A 92 11.13 5.00 -3.81
CA ALA A 92 11.90 5.27 -2.59
C ALA A 92 12.57 4.02 -1.99
N TYR A 93 12.03 2.81 -2.22
CA TYR A 93 12.64 1.55 -1.76
C TYR A 93 13.74 1.02 -2.69
N THR A 94 13.79 1.49 -3.93
CA THR A 94 14.78 1.05 -4.93
C THR A 94 16.23 1.24 -4.46
N PRO A 95 16.67 2.43 -4.00
CA PRO A 95 18.06 2.63 -3.58
C PRO A 95 18.43 1.76 -2.37
N LEU A 96 17.50 1.58 -1.44
CA LEU A 96 17.68 0.72 -0.27
C LEU A 96 17.90 -0.74 -0.68
N LEU A 97 17.04 -1.29 -1.53
CA LEU A 97 17.15 -2.68 -1.98
C LEU A 97 18.39 -2.90 -2.85
N GLU A 98 18.78 -1.91 -3.65
CA GLU A 98 20.02 -1.95 -4.41
C GLU A 98 21.25 -1.97 -3.49
N GLU A 99 21.27 -1.16 -2.43
CA GLU A 99 22.32 -1.17 -1.41
C GLU A 99 22.37 -2.52 -0.68
N MET A 100 21.23 -3.02 -0.22
CA MET A 100 21.09 -4.32 0.44
C MET A 100 21.50 -5.49 -0.47
N SER A 101 21.27 -5.40 -1.78
CA SER A 101 21.67 -6.44 -2.75
C SER A 101 23.19 -6.53 -2.97
N LYS A 102 23.91 -5.44 -2.72
CA LYS A 102 25.37 -5.35 -2.87
C LYS A 102 26.09 -5.50 -1.54
N LEU A 103 25.33 -5.60 -0.45
CA LEU A 103 25.83 -5.57 0.90
C LEU A 103 26.61 -6.85 1.21
N ASP A 104 27.82 -6.67 1.73
CA ASP A 104 28.57 -7.77 2.30
C ASP A 104 28.01 -8.06 3.70
N GLN A 105 27.32 -9.19 3.86
CA GLN A 105 26.68 -9.54 5.14
C GLN A 105 27.68 -9.89 6.24
N ASP A 106 28.94 -10.12 5.87
CA ASP A 106 30.04 -10.31 6.81
C ASP A 106 30.57 -8.96 7.33
N ASP A 107 30.11 -7.82 6.79
CA ASP A 107 30.41 -6.46 7.25
C ASP A 107 29.23 -5.87 8.07
N PRO A 108 29.31 -5.86 9.41
CA PRO A 108 28.23 -5.38 10.26
C PRO A 108 28.03 -3.85 10.19
N GLU A 109 29.04 -3.08 9.80
CA GLU A 109 28.92 -1.62 9.65
C GLU A 109 28.18 -1.25 8.37
N ALA A 110 28.44 -1.99 7.28
CA ALA A 110 27.67 -1.88 6.05
C ALA A 110 26.20 -2.20 6.31
N PHE A 111 25.91 -3.31 7.00
CA PHE A 111 24.54 -3.70 7.33
C PHE A 111 23.83 -2.65 8.18
N ALA A 112 24.48 -2.12 9.22
CA ALA A 112 23.91 -1.08 10.06
C ALA A 112 23.61 0.22 9.29
N THR A 113 24.44 0.55 8.30
CA THR A 113 24.25 1.72 7.43
C THR A 113 23.04 1.54 6.53
N ALA A 114 22.91 0.39 5.86
CA ALA A 114 21.75 0.11 5.01
C ALA A 114 20.43 0.03 5.80
N ILE A 115 20.47 -0.52 7.02
CA ILE A 115 19.31 -0.48 7.93
C ILE A 115 18.99 0.95 8.38
N SER A 116 19.98 1.83 8.54
CA SER A 116 19.73 3.23 8.87
C SER A 116 18.98 3.96 7.74
N THR A 117 19.21 3.55 6.49
CA THR A 117 18.48 4.06 5.31
C THR A 117 16.97 3.75 5.36
N LEU A 118 16.56 2.66 6.03
CA LEU A 118 15.12 2.36 6.28
C LEU A 118 14.41 3.45 7.09
N PHE A 119 15.16 4.18 7.94
CA PHE A 119 14.59 5.20 8.82
C PHE A 119 14.68 6.61 8.22
N THR A 120 15.00 6.73 6.94
CA THR A 120 14.92 8.01 6.25
C THR A 120 13.46 8.47 6.14
N PRO A 121 13.20 9.79 6.19
CA PRO A 121 11.84 10.32 6.09
C PRO A 121 11.16 9.93 4.76
N GLU A 122 11.93 9.73 3.69
CA GLU A 122 11.40 9.29 2.39
C GLU A 122 10.88 7.85 2.46
N VAL A 123 11.64 6.92 3.06
CA VAL A 123 11.21 5.52 3.22
C VAL A 123 10.04 5.41 4.21
N MET A 124 10.04 6.18 5.30
CA MET A 124 8.91 6.20 6.23
C MET A 124 7.62 6.70 5.57
N LYS A 125 7.71 7.78 4.77
CA LYS A 125 6.57 8.30 4.04
C LYS A 125 6.08 7.30 2.99
N ALA A 126 7.01 6.65 2.29
CA ALA A 126 6.67 5.59 1.34
C ALA A 126 5.94 4.43 2.02
N ALA A 127 6.38 4.02 3.21
CA ALA A 127 5.71 3.01 4.01
C ALA A 127 4.27 3.42 4.35
N GLU A 128 4.06 4.67 4.80
CA GLU A 128 2.72 5.19 5.12
C GLU A 128 1.79 5.21 3.90
N VAL A 129 2.31 5.60 2.72
CA VAL A 129 1.54 5.59 1.47
C VAL A 129 1.16 4.18 1.06
N LEU A 130 2.11 3.23 1.15
CA LEU A 130 1.86 1.82 0.83
C LEU A 130 0.85 1.20 1.80
N ASP A 131 1.02 1.44 3.10
CA ASP A 131 0.13 0.97 4.17
C ASP A 131 -1.30 1.47 3.95
N ALA A 132 -1.48 2.79 3.84
CA ALA A 132 -2.77 3.40 3.56
C ALA A 132 -3.39 2.87 2.27
N TYR A 133 -2.60 2.70 1.20
CA TYR A 133 -3.10 2.13 -0.04
C TYR A 133 -3.54 0.67 0.14
N THR A 134 -2.75 -0.16 0.82
CA THR A 134 -3.11 -1.57 1.05
C THR A 134 -4.32 -1.74 1.95
N THR A 135 -4.48 -0.90 2.97
CA THR A 135 -5.62 -0.97 3.90
C THR A 135 -6.87 -0.32 3.30
N ASP A 136 -6.78 0.93 2.84
CA ASP A 136 -7.95 1.71 2.42
C ASP A 136 -8.43 1.33 1.02
N VAL A 137 -7.52 0.95 0.11
CA VAL A 137 -7.85 0.63 -1.29
C VAL A 137 -7.95 -0.87 -1.50
N CYS A 138 -6.93 -1.64 -1.07
CA CYS A 138 -6.94 -3.09 -1.27
C CYS A 138 -7.76 -3.85 -0.22
N GLY A 139 -8.14 -3.22 0.89
CA GLY A 139 -8.85 -3.88 1.99
C GLY A 139 -8.03 -4.98 2.66
N ILE A 140 -6.70 -4.92 2.53
CA ILE A 140 -5.79 -5.84 3.22
C ILE A 140 -5.59 -5.25 4.61
N GLU A 141 -6.41 -5.68 5.56
CA GLU A 141 -6.18 -5.40 6.98
C GLU A 141 -5.00 -6.27 7.43
N ASP A 142 -4.00 -5.66 8.08
CA ASP A 142 -3.12 -6.43 8.97
C ASP A 142 -4.03 -7.21 9.91
N GLY A 143 -3.79 -8.51 10.11
CA GLY A 143 -4.67 -9.44 10.82
C GLY A 143 -5.01 -9.13 12.29
N SER A 144 -4.89 -7.87 12.73
CA SER A 144 -5.31 -7.33 14.02
C SER A 144 -6.84 -7.16 14.17
N ALA A 145 -7.64 -7.38 13.12
CA ALA A 145 -9.11 -7.22 13.18
C ALA A 145 -9.90 -8.47 13.61
N SER A 146 -9.26 -9.61 13.92
CA SER A 146 -9.97 -10.83 14.36
C SER A 146 -9.64 -11.22 15.80
N SER A 147 -9.85 -10.32 16.75
CA SER A 147 -10.05 -10.67 18.17
C SER A 147 -10.90 -9.62 18.88
N SER A 148 -12.15 -9.47 18.45
CA SER A 148 -13.18 -9.05 19.40
C SER A 148 -13.66 -10.30 20.15
N PRO A 149 -13.35 -10.49 21.45
CA PRO A 149 -13.99 -11.54 22.22
C PRO A 149 -15.50 -11.25 22.25
N PRO A 150 -16.38 -12.25 22.03
CA PRO A 150 -17.80 -12.05 22.25
C PRO A 150 -18.01 -11.73 23.73
N THR A 151 -18.44 -10.52 24.04
CA THR A 151 -18.95 -10.19 25.37
C THR A 151 -20.28 -10.91 25.53
N SER A 152 -20.31 -11.94 26.38
CA SER A 152 -21.51 -12.50 26.99
C SER A 152 -21.31 -12.52 28.49
#